data_AF-A0A1Y2IRL6-F1
#
_entry.id   AF-A0A1Y2IRL6-F1
#
_cell.length_a   1.000
_cell.length_b   1.000
_cell.length_c   1.000
_cell.angle_alpha   90.00
_cell.angle_beta   90.00
_cell.angle_gamma   90.00
#
_symmetry.space_group_name_H-M   'P 1'
#
loop_
_entity.id
_entity.type
_entity.pdbx_description
1 polymer ?
#
loop_
_entity_poly.entity_id
_entity_poly.type
_entity_poly.pdbx_seq_one_letter_code
_entity_poly.pdbx_strand_id
1 'polypeptide(L)'
;MSNTMTETVTRTPPAVMTTEVPLVAGDVLRATDTPAVSPPTASPPPPSNGSRRTGSPTGSVKSTKSSKGHRRTSSAASDIAKAAGIDLDAVSMAEARKVMSEEHKVLGFRPPHGSFAAEVQSIAAKHPEGKPGASPPDTNKLKEIAREDALRILAERKTNTGADKDALPPNVKPVNGNDKHVTPARHSPPAPGVNLNKISATAARVLMSHEHRALGFRPPPGSLAAEAQSAAARHPDGDGTHLDDETLREIALRDAERIKADRELNIVEGVNVSTIGKDGAAVIQSEETRALGHPPPSGSLASEAQSAAERHPGGGSFKPDGNPAQLEELKEAARHDAERLRAQEESAKVQEAKELERRPPSPPKVDKAVETEPLTEAPPEVVRTLTTTPPLSRTETGDSVEIVGDVVGSTLLA
;
A
#
# COMPACT_ATOMS: atom_id res chain seq x y z
N MET A 1 40.16 -40.67 -41.85
CA MET A 1 41.25 -39.69 -41.64
C MET A 1 40.59 -38.41 -41.16
N SER A 2 40.53 -38.21 -39.85
CA SER A 2 39.85 -37.07 -39.23
C SER A 2 40.92 -36.22 -38.55
N ASN A 3 41.15 -35.01 -39.08
CA ASN A 3 42.12 -34.07 -38.55
C ASN A 3 41.50 -33.32 -37.36
N THR A 4 42.11 -33.50 -36.19
CA THR A 4 41.92 -32.68 -34.99
C THR A 4 42.91 -31.51 -35.03
N MET A 5 42.41 -30.28 -35.19
CA MET A 5 43.20 -29.06 -34.96
C MET A 5 43.09 -28.66 -33.49
N THR A 6 44.23 -28.69 -32.80
CA THR A 6 44.42 -28.13 -31.46
C THR A 6 44.88 -26.68 -31.59
N GLU A 7 44.06 -25.73 -31.14
CA GLU A 7 44.47 -24.33 -30.96
C GLU A 7 45.04 -24.12 -29.56
N THR A 8 46.28 -23.63 -29.51
CA THR A 8 47.01 -23.28 -28.30
C THR A 8 46.84 -21.78 -28.04
N VAL A 9 46.09 -21.41 -27.01
CA VAL A 9 45.91 -20.00 -26.60
C VAL A 9 46.96 -19.64 -25.57
N THR A 10 47.91 -18.78 -25.96
CA THR A 10 48.95 -18.21 -25.11
C THR A 10 48.34 -17.14 -24.19
N ARG A 11 48.38 -17.39 -22.88
CA ARG A 11 47.83 -16.52 -21.83
C ARG A 11 48.89 -15.55 -21.32
N THR A 12 48.74 -14.27 -21.64
CA THR A 12 49.57 -13.16 -21.13
C THR A 12 49.19 -12.84 -19.67
N PRO A 13 50.16 -12.70 -18.74
CA PRO A 13 49.87 -12.36 -17.35
C PRO A 13 49.54 -10.86 -17.18
N PRO A 14 48.61 -10.49 -16.28
CA PRO A 14 48.25 -9.10 -16.04
C PRO A 14 49.36 -8.35 -15.29
N ALA A 15 49.78 -7.22 -15.84
CA ALA A 15 50.70 -6.27 -15.22
C ALA A 15 49.97 -5.49 -14.11
N VAL A 16 50.46 -5.60 -12.87
CA VAL A 16 49.97 -4.84 -11.73
C VAL A 16 50.69 -3.49 -11.70
N MET A 17 50.00 -2.41 -12.07
CA MET A 17 50.50 -1.04 -11.86
C MET A 17 50.13 -0.59 -10.45
N THR A 18 51.15 -0.40 -9.60
CA THR A 18 51.03 0.23 -8.29
C THR A 18 51.18 1.74 -8.46
N THR A 19 50.08 2.49 -8.41
CA THR A 19 50.11 3.95 -8.31
C THR A 19 50.30 4.34 -6.84
N GLU A 20 51.51 4.78 -6.51
CA GLU A 20 51.81 5.43 -5.24
C GLU A 20 51.09 6.79 -5.18
N VAL A 21 50.24 6.98 -4.15
CA VAL A 21 49.57 8.25 -3.87
C VAL A 21 50.36 8.96 -2.77
N PRO A 22 50.93 10.16 -3.02
CA PRO A 22 51.63 10.91 -1.99
C PRO A 22 50.63 11.43 -0.94
N LEU A 23 50.85 11.05 0.31
CA LEU A 23 50.16 11.58 1.48
C LEU A 23 50.61 13.03 1.71
N VAL A 24 49.79 13.99 1.29
CA VAL A 24 49.93 15.39 1.68
C VAL A 24 49.27 15.55 3.05
N ALA A 25 50.10 15.66 4.08
CA ALA A 25 49.68 16.09 5.42
C ALA A 25 49.29 17.57 5.37
N GLY A 26 47.99 17.82 5.16
CA GLY A 26 47.39 19.16 5.19
C GLY A 26 46.47 19.28 6.38
N ASP A 27 46.95 19.98 7.40
CA ASP A 27 46.21 20.44 8.57
C ASP A 27 45.19 21.51 8.13
N VAL A 28 43.90 21.16 8.11
CA VAL A 28 42.82 22.04 7.64
C VAL A 28 41.98 22.48 8.84
N LEU A 29 42.45 23.53 9.50
CA LEU A 29 41.65 24.36 10.40
C LEU A 29 40.64 25.14 9.55
N ARG A 30 39.40 24.64 9.43
CA ARG A 30 38.28 25.40 8.85
C ARG A 30 37.68 26.31 9.92
N ALA A 31 38.05 27.58 9.87
CA ALA A 31 37.22 28.67 10.35
C ALA A 31 35.94 28.72 9.49
N THR A 32 34.79 28.53 10.12
CA THR A 32 33.48 28.70 9.48
C THR A 32 33.01 30.13 9.67
N ASP A 33 33.45 31.03 8.79
CA ASP A 33 32.76 32.30 8.55
C ASP A 33 31.63 32.04 7.54
N THR A 34 30.42 31.86 8.05
CA THR A 34 29.21 31.79 7.25
C THR A 34 28.70 33.21 6.97
N PRO A 35 28.60 33.67 5.71
CA PRO A 35 28.01 34.97 5.41
C PRO A 35 26.51 34.95 5.71
N ALA A 36 26.04 35.96 6.42
CA ALA A 36 24.64 36.18 6.74
C ALA A 36 23.81 36.36 5.46
N VAL A 37 22.91 35.43 5.19
CA VAL A 37 21.92 35.51 4.12
C VAL A 37 20.70 36.26 4.66
N SER A 38 20.39 37.41 4.06
CA SER A 38 19.19 38.19 4.37
C SER A 38 17.92 37.42 3.98
N PRO A 39 16.84 37.47 4.79
CA PRO A 39 15.60 36.79 4.49
C PRO A 39 14.86 37.43 3.30
N PRO A 40 14.10 36.65 2.51
CA PRO A 40 13.34 37.16 1.37
C PRO A 40 12.20 38.07 1.82
N THR A 41 12.11 39.22 1.15
CA THR A 41 11.07 40.23 1.29
C THR A 41 9.69 39.65 0.97
N ALA A 42 8.74 39.84 1.89
CA ALA A 42 7.36 39.37 1.77
C ALA A 42 6.64 40.01 0.57
N SER A 43 6.17 39.17 -0.35
CA SER A 43 5.25 39.57 -1.42
C SER A 43 3.83 39.77 -0.86
N PRO A 44 3.10 40.80 -1.31
CA PRO A 44 1.73 41.05 -0.87
C PRO A 44 0.75 40.00 -1.40
N PRO A 45 -0.32 39.65 -0.66
CA PRO A 45 -1.32 38.67 -1.07
C PRO A 45 -2.23 39.20 -2.20
N PRO A 46 -2.71 38.33 -3.10
CA PRO A 46 -3.65 38.70 -4.15
C PRO A 46 -5.07 38.99 -3.60
N PRO A 47 -5.87 39.82 -4.30
CA PRO A 47 -7.21 40.20 -3.86
C PRO A 47 -8.19 39.03 -3.92
N SER A 48 -8.86 38.76 -2.78
CA SER A 48 -9.92 37.77 -2.67
C SER A 48 -11.19 38.23 -3.39
N ASN A 49 -11.59 37.50 -4.42
CA ASN A 49 -12.88 37.68 -5.10
C ASN A 49 -14.03 37.19 -4.20
N GLY A 50 -14.78 38.13 -3.63
CA GLY A 50 -15.94 37.86 -2.79
C GLY A 50 -17.13 37.33 -3.59
N SER A 51 -17.36 36.02 -3.53
CA SER A 51 -18.60 35.42 -4.02
C SER A 51 -19.66 35.41 -2.90
N ARG A 52 -20.65 36.29 -3.06
CA ARG A 52 -21.84 36.39 -2.21
C ARG A 52 -22.60 35.06 -2.23
N ARG A 53 -22.64 34.33 -1.10
CA ARG A 53 -23.64 33.29 -0.87
C ARG A 53 -24.80 33.86 -0.07
N THR A 54 -25.92 33.97 -0.75
CA THR A 54 -27.25 34.25 -0.26
C THR A 54 -27.67 33.20 0.77
N GLY A 55 -28.20 33.68 1.90
CA GLY A 55 -28.74 32.85 2.96
C GLY A 55 -30.02 32.12 2.54
N SER A 56 -30.31 31.03 3.25
CA SER A 56 -31.65 30.45 3.32
C SER A 56 -31.87 29.78 4.67
N PRO A 57 -33.13 29.74 5.14
CA PRO A 57 -33.46 29.85 6.55
C PRO A 57 -33.62 28.50 7.23
N THR A 58 -33.30 28.48 8.51
CA THR A 58 -33.54 27.39 9.46
C THR A 58 -35.05 27.27 9.76
N GLY A 59 -35.74 26.47 8.96
CA GLY A 59 -37.09 26.00 9.25
C GLY A 59 -37.06 24.73 10.10
N SER A 60 -37.22 24.89 11.42
CA SER A 60 -37.46 23.81 12.37
C SER A 60 -38.81 23.13 12.11
N VAL A 61 -38.81 21.88 11.65
CA VAL A 61 -40.03 21.06 11.60
C VAL A 61 -39.80 19.73 12.34
N LYS A 62 -40.46 19.64 13.50
CA LYS A 62 -40.76 18.40 14.22
C LYS A 62 -41.47 17.43 13.27
N SER A 63 -40.84 16.31 12.97
CA SER A 63 -41.50 15.16 12.32
C SER A 63 -41.12 13.86 13.04
N THR A 64 -41.91 13.53 14.05
CA THR A 64 -41.99 12.19 14.64
C THR A 64 -42.79 11.29 13.70
N LYS A 65 -42.12 10.66 12.72
CA LYS A 65 -42.64 9.49 12.03
C LYS A 65 -41.50 8.49 11.84
N SER A 66 -41.52 7.46 12.67
CA SER A 66 -40.61 6.30 12.59
C SER A 66 -40.82 5.58 11.27
N SER A 67 -39.99 5.88 10.28
CA SER A 67 -39.85 5.02 9.11
C SER A 67 -39.34 3.67 9.60
N LYS A 68 -40.03 2.61 9.19
CA LYS A 68 -39.69 1.21 9.38
C LYS A 68 -38.49 0.88 8.47
N GLY A 69 -37.40 1.64 8.60
CA GLY A 69 -36.15 1.39 7.92
C GLY A 69 -35.62 0.05 8.39
N HIS A 70 -34.98 -0.69 7.49
CA HIS A 70 -34.20 -1.87 7.82
C HIS A 70 -33.43 -1.59 9.10
N ARG A 71 -33.92 -2.15 10.22
CA ARG A 71 -33.12 -2.26 11.43
C ARG A 71 -31.92 -3.04 10.96
N ARG A 72 -30.82 -2.32 10.71
CA ARG A 72 -29.50 -2.92 10.61
C ARG A 72 -29.47 -3.89 11.77
N THR A 73 -29.42 -5.17 11.44
CA THR A 73 -29.23 -6.26 12.37
C THR A 73 -28.27 -5.75 13.43
N SER A 74 -28.65 -5.87 14.71
CA SER A 74 -27.76 -5.52 15.82
C SER A 74 -26.35 -5.94 15.43
N SER A 75 -25.45 -4.97 15.32
CA SER A 75 -24.07 -5.27 14.98
C SER A 75 -23.57 -6.28 16.00
N ALA A 76 -22.77 -7.25 15.56
CA ALA A 76 -22.22 -8.26 16.46
C ALA A 76 -21.57 -7.63 17.71
N ALA A 77 -20.98 -6.44 17.55
CA ALA A 77 -20.45 -5.62 18.63
C ALA A 77 -21.50 -5.20 19.69
N SER A 78 -22.70 -4.77 19.27
CA SER A 78 -23.81 -4.45 20.16
C SER A 78 -24.25 -5.67 20.98
N ASP A 79 -24.29 -6.84 20.33
CA ASP A 79 -24.69 -8.10 20.97
C ASP A 79 -23.65 -8.56 22.01
N ILE A 80 -22.35 -8.41 21.73
CA ILE A 80 -21.27 -8.72 22.69
C ILE A 80 -21.32 -7.78 23.91
N ALA A 81 -21.52 -6.48 23.69
CA ALA A 81 -21.65 -5.50 24.79
C ALA A 81 -22.82 -5.85 25.72
N LYS A 82 -23.96 -6.19 25.10
CA LYS A 82 -25.19 -6.55 25.80
C LYS A 82 -25.03 -7.87 26.55
N ALA A 83 -24.33 -8.85 25.99
CA ALA A 83 -24.00 -10.11 26.67
C ALA A 83 -23.12 -9.88 27.91
N ALA A 84 -22.21 -8.91 27.86
CA ALA A 84 -21.38 -8.50 28.99
C ALA A 84 -22.10 -7.59 30.00
N GLY A 85 -23.36 -7.22 29.73
CA GLY A 85 -24.16 -6.34 30.59
C GLY A 85 -23.67 -4.89 30.62
N ILE A 86 -23.02 -4.43 29.55
CA ILE A 86 -22.50 -3.06 29.44
C ILE A 86 -23.49 -2.21 28.65
N ASP A 87 -23.88 -1.07 29.23
CA ASP A 87 -24.66 -0.06 28.53
C ASP A 87 -23.73 0.83 27.69
N LEU A 88 -23.80 0.69 26.36
CA LEU A 88 -22.97 1.46 25.43
C LEU A 88 -23.31 2.95 25.43
N ASP A 89 -24.54 3.33 25.78
CA ASP A 89 -24.95 4.74 25.84
C ASP A 89 -24.27 5.48 27.01
N ALA A 90 -23.83 4.75 28.03
CA ALA A 90 -23.12 5.30 29.18
C ALA A 90 -21.64 5.61 28.89
N VAL A 91 -21.11 5.15 27.76
CA VAL A 91 -19.69 5.28 27.41
C VAL A 91 -19.37 6.72 26.96
N SER A 92 -18.37 7.33 27.59
CA SER A 92 -17.86 8.66 27.22
C SER A 92 -16.90 8.60 26.02
N MET A 93 -16.64 9.74 25.38
CA MET A 93 -15.68 9.82 24.27
C MET A 93 -14.25 9.46 24.72
N ALA A 94 -13.89 9.72 25.98
CA ALA A 94 -12.60 9.35 26.53
C ALA A 94 -12.42 7.82 26.64
N GLU A 95 -13.47 7.11 27.05
CA GLU A 95 -13.49 5.66 27.13
C GLU A 95 -13.51 5.02 25.75
N ALA A 96 -14.29 5.58 24.82
CA ALA A 96 -14.31 5.13 23.42
C ALA A 96 -12.91 5.18 22.78
N ARG A 97 -12.12 6.24 23.06
CA ARG A 97 -10.72 6.33 22.59
C ARG A 97 -9.84 5.24 23.20
N LYS A 98 -10.04 4.89 24.47
CA LYS A 98 -9.29 3.79 25.12
C LYS A 98 -9.63 2.43 24.48
N VAL A 99 -10.91 2.18 24.21
CA VAL A 99 -11.39 0.97 23.50
C VAL A 99 -10.77 0.90 22.11
N MET A 100 -10.82 1.98 21.34
CA MET A 100 -10.21 2.06 20.01
C MET A 100 -8.69 1.81 20.05
N SER A 101 -7.99 2.39 21.03
CA SER A 101 -6.56 2.17 21.18
C SER A 101 -6.22 0.73 21.56
N GLU A 102 -7.06 0.07 22.36
CA GLU A 102 -6.87 -1.32 22.77
C GLU A 102 -7.09 -2.27 21.59
N GLU A 103 -8.19 -2.10 20.84
CA GLU A 103 -8.48 -2.90 19.65
C GLU A 103 -7.40 -2.71 18.57
N HIS A 104 -6.97 -1.46 18.34
CA HIS A 104 -5.83 -1.14 17.46
C HIS A 104 -4.55 -1.85 17.87
N LYS A 105 -4.26 -1.90 19.17
CA LYS A 105 -3.05 -2.54 19.71
C LYS A 105 -3.04 -4.05 19.44
N VAL A 106 -4.20 -4.71 19.50
CA VAL A 106 -4.33 -6.15 19.22
C VAL A 106 -4.33 -6.43 17.72
N LEU A 107 -5.04 -5.63 16.91
CA LEU A 107 -5.11 -5.81 15.47
C LEU A 107 -3.79 -5.44 14.76
N GLY A 108 -3.06 -4.45 15.27
CA GLY A 108 -1.89 -3.85 14.61
C GLY A 108 -2.24 -2.89 13.47
N PHE A 109 -3.53 -2.66 13.21
CA PHE A 109 -4.05 -1.72 12.22
C PHE A 109 -5.34 -1.09 12.74
N ARG A 110 -5.76 0.03 12.14
CA ARG A 110 -6.95 0.78 12.56
C ARG A 110 -8.20 -0.13 12.59
N PRO A 111 -8.97 -0.15 13.70
CA PRO A 111 -10.21 -0.92 13.79
C PRO A 111 -11.12 -0.70 12.57
N PRO A 112 -11.59 -1.78 11.91
CA PRO A 112 -12.43 -1.67 10.73
C PRO A 112 -13.82 -1.12 11.09
N HIS A 113 -14.54 -0.61 10.09
CA HIS A 113 -15.93 -0.20 10.29
C HIS A 113 -16.79 -1.41 10.69
N GLY A 114 -17.66 -1.23 11.69
CA GLY A 114 -18.49 -2.31 12.23
C GLY A 114 -17.82 -3.15 13.31
N SER A 115 -16.58 -2.84 13.70
CA SER A 115 -15.99 -3.39 14.92
C SER A 115 -16.55 -2.73 16.18
N PHE A 116 -16.27 -3.34 17.33
CA PHE A 116 -16.70 -2.87 18.64
C PHE A 116 -16.22 -1.45 18.92
N ALA A 117 -14.93 -1.14 18.70
CA ALA A 117 -14.41 0.22 18.88
C ALA A 117 -15.10 1.24 17.98
N ALA A 118 -15.34 0.90 16.71
CA ALA A 118 -15.99 1.81 15.77
C ALA A 118 -17.44 2.13 16.20
N GLU A 119 -18.15 1.13 16.72
CA GLU A 119 -19.52 1.31 17.22
C GLU A 119 -19.53 2.15 18.50
N VAL A 120 -18.70 1.83 19.50
CA VAL A 120 -18.57 2.60 20.74
C VAL A 120 -18.23 4.06 20.44
N GLN A 121 -17.31 4.31 19.51
CA GLN A 121 -16.97 5.67 19.09
C GLN A 121 -18.16 6.40 18.46
N SER A 122 -18.97 5.71 17.64
CA SER A 122 -20.15 6.30 17.01
C SER A 122 -21.25 6.67 18.01
N ILE A 123 -21.38 5.89 19.10
CA ILE A 123 -22.33 6.14 20.18
C ILE A 123 -21.82 7.28 21.06
N ALA A 124 -20.56 7.23 21.49
CA ALA A 124 -19.93 8.26 22.28
C ALA A 124 -19.86 9.62 21.54
N ALA A 125 -19.80 9.63 20.20
CA ALA A 125 -19.90 10.87 19.43
C ALA A 125 -21.25 11.58 19.58
N LYS A 126 -22.33 10.84 19.90
CA LYS A 126 -23.66 11.41 20.18
C LYS A 126 -23.77 11.91 21.63
N HIS A 127 -23.01 11.30 22.53
CA HIS A 127 -22.98 11.60 23.96
C HIS A 127 -21.52 11.71 24.45
N PRO A 128 -20.81 12.82 24.17
CA PRO A 128 -19.37 12.91 24.41
C PRO A 128 -19.00 12.74 25.90
N GLU A 129 -19.87 13.18 26.80
CA GLU A 129 -19.73 13.03 28.26
C GLU A 129 -20.33 11.73 28.81
N GLY A 130 -20.88 10.86 27.94
CA GLY A 130 -21.74 9.75 28.35
C GLY A 130 -23.16 10.21 28.69
N LYS A 131 -24.08 9.25 28.82
CA LYS A 131 -25.47 9.53 29.17
C LYS A 131 -25.59 10.03 30.62
N PRO A 132 -26.19 11.22 30.86
CA PRO A 132 -26.30 11.76 32.20
C PRO A 132 -27.17 10.85 33.08
N GLY A 133 -26.65 10.50 34.26
CA GLY A 133 -27.33 9.64 35.24
C GLY A 133 -27.11 8.13 35.04
N ALA A 134 -26.40 7.71 33.98
CA ALA A 134 -25.94 6.33 33.87
C ALA A 134 -24.66 6.13 34.71
N SER A 135 -24.52 4.96 35.34
CA SER A 135 -23.27 4.58 36.00
C SER A 135 -22.17 4.41 34.95
N PRO A 136 -20.97 5.00 35.14
CA PRO A 136 -19.87 4.81 34.21
C PRO A 136 -19.56 3.32 34.01
N PRO A 137 -19.40 2.86 32.75
CA PRO A 137 -19.12 1.47 32.47
C PRO A 137 -17.74 1.05 33.01
N ASP A 138 -17.59 -0.23 33.35
CA ASP A 138 -16.30 -0.74 33.80
C ASP A 138 -15.30 -0.75 32.64
N THR A 139 -14.33 0.16 32.73
CA THR A 139 -13.30 0.33 31.69
C THR A 139 -12.46 -0.91 31.43
N ASN A 140 -12.32 -1.82 32.41
CA ASN A 140 -11.57 -3.07 32.21
C ASN A 140 -12.37 -4.05 31.35
N LYS A 141 -13.67 -4.18 31.59
CA LYS A 141 -14.56 -5.02 30.77
C LYS A 141 -14.66 -4.50 29.34
N LEU A 142 -14.74 -3.18 29.17
CA LEU A 142 -14.70 -2.56 27.83
C LEU A 142 -13.44 -2.91 27.05
N LYS A 143 -12.28 -2.92 27.71
CA LYS A 143 -11.00 -3.32 27.08
C LYS A 143 -10.95 -4.81 26.77
N GLU A 144 -11.48 -5.65 27.65
CA GLU A 144 -11.56 -7.10 27.44
C GLU A 144 -12.39 -7.43 26.19
N ILE A 145 -13.59 -6.85 26.06
CA ILE A 145 -14.44 -7.01 24.89
C ILE A 145 -13.74 -6.51 23.61
N ALA A 146 -13.03 -5.39 23.68
CA ALA A 146 -12.26 -4.88 22.55
C ALA A 146 -11.18 -5.88 22.07
N ARG A 147 -10.53 -6.58 23.01
CA ARG A 147 -9.56 -7.65 22.68
C ARG A 147 -10.25 -8.85 22.05
N GLU A 148 -11.40 -9.27 22.58
CA GLU A 148 -12.18 -10.39 22.03
C GLU A 148 -12.64 -10.09 20.60
N ASP A 149 -13.16 -8.88 20.34
CA ASP A 149 -13.59 -8.48 19.00
C ASP A 149 -12.41 -8.40 18.02
N ALA A 150 -11.26 -7.88 18.47
CA ALA A 150 -10.03 -7.91 17.67
C ALA A 150 -9.61 -9.34 17.29
N LEU A 151 -9.68 -10.29 18.23
CA LEU A 151 -9.37 -11.70 17.97
C LEU A 151 -10.37 -12.33 17.00
N ARG A 152 -11.66 -12.00 17.13
CA ARG A 152 -12.71 -12.42 16.18
C ARG A 152 -12.40 -11.91 14.77
N ILE A 153 -12.08 -10.63 14.60
CA ILE A 153 -11.73 -10.04 13.30
C ILE A 153 -10.49 -10.70 12.70
N LEU A 154 -9.46 -10.99 13.52
CA LEU A 154 -8.28 -11.72 13.05
C LEU A 154 -8.63 -13.15 12.60
N ALA A 155 -9.54 -13.83 13.31
CA ALA A 155 -10.01 -15.15 12.91
C ALA A 155 -10.82 -15.09 11.60
N GLU A 156 -11.76 -14.16 11.48
CA GLU A 156 -12.55 -13.95 10.25
C GLU A 156 -11.65 -13.59 9.06
N ARG A 157 -10.61 -12.78 9.27
CA ARG A 157 -9.62 -12.50 8.22
C ARG A 157 -8.84 -13.75 7.84
N LYS A 158 -8.40 -14.57 8.80
CA LYS A 158 -7.72 -15.82 8.51
C LYS A 158 -8.58 -16.77 7.68
N THR A 159 -9.89 -16.83 7.92
CA THR A 159 -10.81 -17.68 7.16
C THR A 159 -11.21 -17.09 5.81
N ASN A 160 -11.44 -15.77 5.72
CA ASN A 160 -11.85 -15.10 4.48
C ASN A 160 -10.71 -14.94 3.47
N THR A 161 -9.46 -14.89 3.94
CA THR A 161 -8.30 -14.88 3.05
C THR A 161 -7.99 -16.28 2.48
N GLY A 162 -8.86 -17.27 2.70
CA GLY A 162 -8.70 -18.67 2.29
C GLY A 162 -9.62 -19.16 1.17
N ALA A 163 -10.63 -18.39 0.75
CA ALA A 163 -11.55 -18.82 -0.30
C ALA A 163 -10.99 -18.72 -1.74
N ASP A 164 -9.75 -18.24 -1.89
CA ASP A 164 -9.01 -18.16 -3.17
C ASP A 164 -7.60 -18.75 -3.03
N LYS A 165 -7.45 -19.76 -2.15
CA LYS A 165 -6.15 -20.39 -1.81
C LYS A 165 -5.98 -21.84 -2.27
N ASP A 166 -6.86 -22.35 -3.12
CA ASP A 166 -6.69 -23.68 -3.76
C ASP A 166 -5.52 -23.76 -4.76
N ALA A 167 -4.65 -22.73 -4.82
CA ALA A 167 -3.51 -22.72 -5.72
C ALA A 167 -2.14 -23.02 -5.08
N LEU A 168 -1.93 -23.11 -3.75
CA LEU A 168 -0.57 -23.36 -3.21
C LEU A 168 -0.48 -24.13 -1.87
N PRO A 169 0.60 -24.91 -1.65
CA PRO A 169 0.67 -26.01 -0.69
C PRO A 169 0.79 -25.60 0.80
N PRO A 170 0.30 -26.44 1.74
CA PRO A 170 0.17 -26.09 3.15
C PRO A 170 1.35 -26.56 3.99
N ASN A 171 2.33 -25.70 4.32
CA ASN A 171 3.16 -25.93 5.51
C ASN A 171 4.01 -24.72 5.96
N VAL A 172 3.43 -23.67 6.56
CA VAL A 172 4.24 -22.80 7.43
C VAL A 172 3.42 -22.30 8.62
N LYS A 173 3.88 -22.64 9.83
CA LYS A 173 3.33 -22.16 11.11
C LYS A 173 3.57 -20.65 11.26
N PRO A 174 2.56 -19.84 11.65
CA PRO A 174 2.77 -18.43 11.94
C PRO A 174 3.40 -18.23 13.33
N VAL A 175 4.56 -17.55 13.37
CA VAL A 175 5.22 -17.06 14.59
C VAL A 175 4.76 -15.63 14.89
N ASN A 176 4.55 -15.38 16.18
CA ASN A 176 3.93 -14.21 16.79
C ASN A 176 4.94 -13.05 16.98
N GLY A 177 4.51 -11.81 16.71
CA GLY A 177 4.82 -10.66 17.57
C GLY A 177 5.70 -9.49 17.04
N ASN A 178 5.03 -8.35 16.86
CA ASN A 178 5.40 -7.01 17.39
C ASN A 178 6.45 -6.16 16.63
N ASP A 179 6.01 -5.22 15.77
CA ASP A 179 6.55 -3.84 15.79
C ASP A 179 5.75 -2.81 14.98
N LYS A 180 5.99 -1.55 15.34
CA LYS A 180 5.33 -0.29 14.97
C LYS A 180 5.36 0.04 13.47
N HIS A 181 4.24 0.62 12.99
CA HIS A 181 4.07 1.48 11.80
C HIS A 181 5.31 1.62 10.88
N VAL A 182 5.49 0.64 9.98
CA VAL A 182 6.30 0.78 8.78
C VAL A 182 5.33 0.93 7.61
N THR A 183 5.61 1.91 6.74
CA THR A 183 5.01 2.09 5.41
C THR A 183 4.78 0.75 4.71
N PRO A 184 3.75 0.59 3.86
CA PRO A 184 3.33 -0.70 3.31
C PRO A 184 4.53 -1.48 2.77
N ALA A 185 4.99 -2.45 3.56
CA ALA A 185 6.11 -3.29 3.23
C ALA A 185 5.67 -4.11 2.03
N ARG A 186 6.24 -3.80 0.86
CA ARG A 186 6.34 -4.74 -0.24
C ARG A 186 6.82 -6.05 0.38
N HIS A 187 5.99 -7.09 0.28
CA HIS A 187 6.24 -8.38 0.91
C HIS A 187 7.50 -9.03 0.32
N SER A 188 8.66 -8.63 0.81
CA SER A 188 9.86 -9.46 0.75
C SER A 188 9.55 -10.69 1.61
N PRO A 189 9.67 -11.91 1.10
CA PRO A 189 9.55 -13.10 1.94
C PRO A 189 10.55 -12.99 3.10
N PRO A 190 10.19 -13.43 4.32
CA PRO A 190 11.07 -13.34 5.47
C PRO A 190 12.39 -14.01 5.13
N ALA A 191 13.47 -13.22 5.06
CA ALA A 191 14.80 -13.76 4.80
C ALA A 191 15.07 -14.82 5.88
N PRO A 192 15.44 -16.05 5.49
CA PRO A 192 15.48 -17.17 6.43
C PRO A 192 16.50 -16.91 7.53
N GLY A 193 16.01 -16.69 8.75
CA GLY A 193 16.76 -16.92 9.99
C GLY A 193 17.41 -15.71 10.66
N VAL A 194 17.37 -14.51 10.10
CA VAL A 194 18.01 -13.34 10.72
C VAL A 194 17.01 -12.54 11.54
N ASN A 195 17.15 -12.59 12.87
CA ASN A 195 16.36 -11.75 13.77
C ASN A 195 16.93 -10.33 13.77
N LEU A 196 16.42 -9.46 12.88
CA LEU A 196 16.87 -8.07 12.75
C LEU A 196 16.79 -7.27 14.06
N ASN A 197 15.82 -7.58 14.92
CA ASN A 197 15.67 -6.94 16.23
C ASN A 197 16.84 -7.19 17.20
N LYS A 198 17.70 -8.17 16.90
CA LYS A 198 18.79 -8.61 17.75
C LYS A 198 20.17 -8.23 17.23
N ILE A 199 20.25 -7.62 16.05
CA ILE A 199 21.52 -7.33 15.38
C ILE A 199 22.22 -6.15 16.07
N SER A 200 23.52 -6.32 16.32
CA SER A 200 24.35 -5.23 16.86
C SER A 200 24.69 -4.20 15.78
N ALA A 201 25.06 -2.98 16.20
CA ALA A 201 25.51 -1.93 15.28
C ALA A 201 26.72 -2.35 14.43
N THR A 202 27.61 -3.16 14.99
CA THR A 202 28.78 -3.69 14.26
C THR A 202 28.33 -4.66 13.16
N ALA A 203 27.49 -5.64 13.48
CA ALA A 203 26.99 -6.61 12.51
C ALA A 203 26.16 -5.94 11.40
N ALA A 204 25.34 -4.93 11.75
CA ALA A 204 24.59 -4.15 10.75
C ALA A 204 25.50 -3.38 9.78
N ARG A 205 26.64 -2.85 10.24
CA ARG A 205 27.63 -2.19 9.37
C ARG A 205 28.34 -3.19 8.44
N VAL A 206 28.69 -4.36 8.96
CA VAL A 206 29.30 -5.45 8.17
C VAL A 206 28.33 -5.89 7.07
N LEU A 207 27.06 -6.10 7.42
CA LEU A 207 26.01 -6.48 6.48
C LEU A 207 25.83 -5.42 5.38
N MET A 208 25.73 -4.13 5.75
CA MET A 208 25.67 -3.03 4.79
C MET A 208 26.89 -2.99 3.86
N SER A 209 28.09 -3.23 4.39
CA SER A 209 29.33 -3.24 3.59
C SER A 209 29.33 -4.36 2.55
N HIS A 210 28.94 -5.58 2.95
CA HIS A 210 28.84 -6.72 2.04
C HIS A 210 27.76 -6.52 0.97
N GLU A 211 26.59 -6.04 1.36
CA GLU A 211 25.50 -5.80 0.41
C GLU A 211 25.85 -4.66 -0.57
N HIS A 212 26.44 -3.57 -0.08
CA HIS A 212 26.98 -2.49 -0.91
C HIS A 212 27.98 -3.01 -1.95
N ARG A 213 28.92 -3.86 -1.52
CA ARG A 213 29.93 -4.44 -2.40
C ARG A 213 29.32 -5.38 -3.44
N ALA A 214 28.29 -6.13 -3.07
CA ALA A 214 27.58 -7.05 -3.96
C ALA A 214 26.70 -6.32 -4.99
N LEU A 215 26.02 -5.25 -4.56
CA LEU A 215 25.19 -4.40 -5.41
C LEU A 215 26.00 -3.45 -6.31
N GLY A 216 27.16 -2.98 -5.81
CA GLY A 216 27.96 -1.94 -6.45
C GLY A 216 27.45 -0.51 -6.21
N PHE A 217 26.39 -0.35 -5.41
CA PHE A 217 25.81 0.93 -5.00
C PHE A 217 25.19 0.78 -3.61
N ARG A 218 24.89 1.91 -2.96
CA ARG A 218 24.34 1.93 -1.58
C ARG A 218 23.05 1.10 -1.51
N PRO A 219 22.93 0.16 -0.55
CA PRO A 219 21.71 -0.63 -0.38
C PRO A 219 20.46 0.27 -0.36
N PRO A 220 19.41 -0.06 -1.13
CA PRO A 220 18.21 0.74 -1.19
C PRO A 220 17.46 0.70 0.15
N PRO A 221 16.60 1.68 0.46
CA PRO A 221 15.73 1.61 1.64
C PRO A 221 14.82 0.37 1.56
N GLY A 222 14.66 -0.33 2.68
CA GLY A 222 13.93 -1.60 2.74
C GLY A 222 14.73 -2.83 2.29
N SER A 223 16.02 -2.67 1.98
CA SER A 223 16.97 -3.79 1.95
C SER A 223 17.22 -4.34 3.35
N LEU A 224 17.72 -5.57 3.43
CA LEU A 224 18.07 -6.21 4.70
C LEU A 224 19.13 -5.41 5.46
N ALA A 225 20.13 -4.84 4.77
CA ALA A 225 21.08 -3.91 5.39
C ALA A 225 20.42 -2.65 5.95
N ALA A 226 19.54 -2.01 5.18
CA ALA A 226 18.87 -0.78 5.63
C ALA A 226 17.97 -1.04 6.86
N GLU A 227 17.27 -2.17 6.88
CA GLU A 227 16.46 -2.59 8.02
C GLU A 227 17.32 -2.95 9.24
N ALA A 228 18.42 -3.69 9.03
CA ALA A 228 19.38 -4.01 10.08
C ALA A 228 19.99 -2.76 10.73
N GLN A 229 20.34 -1.74 9.92
CA GLN A 229 20.81 -0.46 10.45
C GLN A 229 19.74 0.29 11.24
N SER A 230 18.49 0.25 10.76
CA SER A 230 17.36 0.87 11.45
C SER A 230 17.09 0.21 12.80
N ALA A 231 17.20 -1.13 12.87
CA ALA A 231 17.07 -1.89 14.11
C ALA A 231 18.24 -1.62 15.07
N ALA A 232 19.48 -1.65 14.58
CA ALA A 232 20.67 -1.35 15.38
C ALA A 232 20.70 0.09 15.90
N ALA A 233 20.11 1.06 15.19
CA ALA A 233 19.95 2.42 15.71
C ALA A 233 19.05 2.48 16.95
N ARG A 234 18.11 1.54 17.10
CA ARG A 234 17.25 1.41 18.28
C ARG A 234 17.92 0.58 19.39
N HIS A 235 18.78 -0.36 19.01
CA HIS A 235 19.46 -1.30 19.91
C HIS A 235 20.94 -1.46 19.52
N PRO A 236 21.82 -0.50 19.86
CA PRO A 236 23.20 -0.48 19.36
C PRO A 236 24.02 -1.70 19.80
N ASP A 237 23.76 -2.21 20.99
CA ASP A 237 24.47 -3.36 21.58
C ASP A 237 23.94 -4.72 21.08
N GLY A 238 22.74 -4.76 20.48
CA GLY A 238 22.02 -5.99 20.16
C GLY A 238 21.67 -6.85 21.39
N ASP A 239 21.26 -8.10 21.16
CA ASP A 239 20.97 -9.08 22.23
C ASP A 239 22.25 -9.80 22.75
N GLY A 240 23.44 -9.34 22.33
CA GLY A 240 24.72 -10.00 22.58
C GLY A 240 24.98 -11.25 21.72
N THR A 241 24.03 -11.66 20.88
CA THR A 241 24.24 -12.74 19.90
C THR A 241 25.03 -12.20 18.69
N HIS A 242 26.32 -12.52 18.62
CA HIS A 242 27.14 -12.21 17.44
C HIS A 242 26.85 -13.23 16.33
N LEU A 243 26.61 -12.75 15.12
CA LEU A 243 26.55 -13.61 13.93
C LEU A 243 27.96 -13.73 13.34
N ASP A 244 28.31 -14.89 12.81
CA ASP A 244 29.59 -15.07 12.14
C ASP A 244 29.66 -14.21 10.87
N ASP A 245 30.81 -13.58 10.63
CA ASP A 245 31.02 -12.68 9.48
C ASP A 245 30.74 -13.38 8.13
N GLU A 246 31.06 -14.67 8.03
CA GLU A 246 30.79 -15.45 6.81
C GLU A 246 29.28 -15.65 6.58
N THR A 247 28.50 -15.84 7.65
CA THR A 247 27.04 -15.92 7.57
C THR A 247 26.44 -14.57 7.15
N LEU A 248 26.93 -13.46 7.73
CA LEU A 248 26.52 -12.10 7.34
C LEU A 248 26.80 -11.82 5.87
N ARG A 249 27.95 -12.28 5.36
CA ARG A 249 28.33 -12.18 3.95
C ARG A 249 27.37 -12.96 3.05
N GLU A 250 27.05 -14.21 3.38
CA GLU A 250 26.13 -15.04 2.59
C GLU A 250 24.72 -14.41 2.53
N ILE A 251 24.20 -13.94 3.66
CA ILE A 251 22.90 -13.27 3.75
C ILE A 251 22.88 -12.02 2.87
N ALA A 252 23.92 -11.19 2.97
CA ALA A 252 24.03 -9.96 2.19
C ALA A 252 24.12 -10.24 0.66
N LEU A 253 24.81 -11.31 0.26
CA LEU A 253 24.86 -11.72 -1.15
C LEU A 253 23.49 -12.15 -1.67
N ARG A 254 22.74 -12.96 -0.90
CA ARG A 254 21.38 -13.36 -1.30
C ARG A 254 20.42 -12.18 -1.40
N ASP A 255 20.47 -11.24 -0.45
CA ASP A 255 19.59 -10.06 -0.54
C ASP A 255 19.98 -9.16 -1.72
N ALA A 256 21.28 -9.00 -1.98
CA ALA A 256 21.76 -8.29 -3.15
C ALA A 256 21.33 -8.95 -4.47
N GLU A 257 21.37 -10.27 -4.57
CA GLU A 257 20.86 -11.03 -5.72
C GLU A 257 19.35 -10.82 -5.91
N ARG A 258 18.58 -10.88 -4.82
CA ARG A 258 17.13 -10.59 -4.83
C ARG A 258 16.86 -9.17 -5.32
N ILE A 259 17.58 -8.17 -4.79
CA ILE A 259 17.41 -6.78 -5.19
C ILE A 259 17.80 -6.56 -6.65
N LYS A 260 18.84 -7.23 -7.14
CA LYS A 260 19.18 -7.22 -8.57
C LYS A 260 18.07 -7.80 -9.41
N ALA A 261 17.54 -8.97 -9.03
CA ALA A 261 16.42 -9.59 -9.72
C ALA A 261 15.17 -8.68 -9.71
N ASP A 262 14.81 -8.10 -8.57
CA ASP A 262 13.69 -7.16 -8.45
C ASP A 262 13.91 -5.90 -9.32
N ARG A 263 15.15 -5.42 -9.41
CA ARG A 263 15.50 -4.28 -10.25
C ARG A 263 15.47 -4.64 -11.73
N GLU A 264 15.89 -5.84 -12.11
CA GLU A 264 15.82 -6.38 -13.47
C GLU A 264 14.38 -6.66 -13.90
N LEU A 265 13.52 -7.15 -13.00
CA LEU A 265 12.09 -7.35 -13.26
C LEU A 265 11.35 -6.03 -13.49
N ASN A 266 11.77 -4.94 -12.84
CA ASN A 266 11.25 -3.60 -13.11
C ASN A 266 11.88 -2.94 -14.36
N ILE A 267 12.76 -3.65 -15.08
CA ILE A 267 13.28 -3.25 -16.38
C ILE A 267 12.53 -4.06 -17.44
N VAL A 268 11.38 -3.56 -17.87
CA VAL A 268 10.65 -4.15 -19.00
C VAL A 268 11.33 -3.64 -20.27
N GLU A 269 11.97 -4.54 -21.01
CA GLU A 269 12.56 -4.25 -22.34
C GLU A 269 13.61 -3.12 -22.33
N GLY A 270 14.45 -3.07 -21.29
CA GLY A 270 15.51 -2.06 -21.15
C GLY A 270 15.03 -0.75 -20.50
N VAL A 271 13.73 -0.57 -20.32
CA VAL A 271 13.14 0.60 -19.67
C VAL A 271 12.95 0.36 -18.18
N ASN A 272 13.61 1.18 -17.36
CA ASN A 272 13.38 1.17 -15.92
C ASN A 272 12.10 1.95 -15.54
N VAL A 273 10.99 1.22 -15.38
CA VAL A 273 9.65 1.78 -15.13
C VAL A 273 9.61 2.66 -13.87
N SER A 274 10.43 2.34 -12.86
CA SER A 274 10.50 3.11 -11.60
C SER A 274 11.05 4.54 -11.76
N THR A 275 11.75 4.81 -12.87
CA THR A 275 12.31 6.14 -13.15
C THR A 275 11.37 7.05 -13.94
N ILE A 276 10.23 6.51 -14.37
CA ILE A 276 9.28 7.20 -15.24
C ILE A 276 8.39 8.12 -14.41
N GLY A 277 8.41 9.41 -14.75
CA GLY A 277 7.47 10.40 -14.20
C GLY A 277 6.12 10.39 -14.90
N LYS A 278 5.21 11.26 -14.46
CA LYS A 278 3.87 11.38 -15.05
C LYS A 278 3.87 11.55 -16.56
N ASP A 279 4.79 12.36 -17.08
CA ASP A 279 4.87 12.65 -18.52
C ASP A 279 5.28 11.41 -19.33
N GLY A 280 6.29 10.66 -18.85
CA GLY A 280 6.70 9.43 -19.52
C GLY A 280 5.63 8.34 -19.44
N ALA A 281 4.93 8.23 -18.31
CA ALA A 281 3.81 7.28 -18.16
C ALA A 281 2.65 7.61 -19.09
N ALA A 282 2.34 8.90 -19.28
CA ALA A 282 1.32 9.34 -20.24
C ALA A 282 1.73 9.03 -21.69
N VAL A 283 3.01 9.15 -22.04
CA VAL A 283 3.53 8.77 -23.37
C VAL A 283 3.36 7.27 -23.60
N ILE A 284 3.77 6.42 -22.64
CA ILE A 284 3.60 4.96 -22.76
C ILE A 284 2.12 4.62 -22.92
N GLN A 285 1.25 5.15 -22.06
CA GLN A 285 -0.19 4.88 -22.12
C GLN A 285 -0.77 5.29 -23.48
N SER A 286 -0.39 6.45 -24.00
CA SER A 286 -0.85 6.93 -25.30
C SER A 286 -0.40 6.01 -26.44
N GLU A 287 0.86 5.56 -26.45
CA GLU A 287 1.38 4.67 -27.49
C GLU A 287 0.77 3.26 -27.39
N GLU A 288 0.64 2.68 -26.20
CA GLU A 288 -0.02 1.39 -26.00
C GLU A 288 -1.50 1.44 -26.41
N THR A 289 -2.24 2.46 -25.96
CA THR A 289 -3.66 2.63 -26.32
C THR A 289 -3.82 2.77 -27.84
N ARG A 290 -2.91 3.49 -28.50
CA ARG A 290 -2.88 3.65 -29.95
C ARG A 290 -2.58 2.33 -30.66
N ALA A 291 -1.62 1.56 -30.14
CA ALA A 291 -1.22 0.29 -30.73
C ALA A 291 -2.30 -0.79 -30.55
N LEU A 292 -2.91 -0.89 -29.36
CA LEU A 292 -4.00 -1.84 -29.06
C LEU A 292 -5.32 -1.43 -29.73
N GLY A 293 -5.64 -0.14 -29.75
CA GLY A 293 -6.93 0.41 -30.18
C GLY A 293 -7.97 0.52 -29.05
N HIS A 294 -7.60 0.20 -27.82
CA HIS A 294 -8.41 0.31 -26.61
C HIS A 294 -7.52 0.60 -25.40
N PRO A 295 -8.11 0.96 -24.23
CA PRO A 295 -7.33 1.18 -23.02
C PRO A 295 -6.50 -0.08 -22.67
N PRO A 296 -5.24 0.10 -22.22
CA PRO A 296 -4.38 -1.02 -21.88
C PRO A 296 -4.92 -1.79 -20.67
N PRO A 297 -4.78 -3.14 -20.66
CA PRO A 297 -5.23 -3.97 -19.54
C PRO A 297 -4.37 -3.77 -18.29
N SER A 298 -4.87 -4.21 -17.14
CA SER A 298 -4.07 -4.24 -15.90
C SER A 298 -2.90 -5.19 -16.04
N GLY A 299 -1.70 -4.75 -15.68
CA GLY A 299 -0.46 -5.51 -15.84
C GLY A 299 0.31 -5.22 -17.13
N SER A 300 -0.19 -4.33 -18.00
CA SER A 300 0.61 -3.78 -19.11
C SER A 300 1.70 -2.83 -18.61
N LEU A 301 2.68 -2.57 -19.47
CA LEU A 301 3.74 -1.60 -19.19
C LEU A 301 3.17 -0.20 -18.89
N ALA A 302 2.12 0.26 -19.57
CA ALA A 302 1.43 1.51 -19.26
C ALA A 302 0.84 1.52 -17.85
N SER A 303 0.17 0.44 -17.44
CA SER A 303 -0.44 0.35 -16.10
C SER A 303 0.62 0.36 -15.00
N GLU A 304 1.78 -0.26 -15.26
CA GLU A 304 2.92 -0.26 -14.34
C GLU A 304 3.60 1.11 -14.28
N ALA A 305 3.80 1.76 -15.44
CA ALA A 305 4.36 3.11 -15.53
C ALA A 305 3.47 4.15 -14.83
N GLN A 306 2.15 4.05 -14.96
CA GLN A 306 1.21 4.88 -14.20
C GLN A 306 1.34 4.65 -12.70
N SER A 307 1.38 3.39 -12.26
CA SER A 307 1.56 3.04 -10.85
C SER A 307 2.89 3.56 -10.30
N ALA A 308 3.95 3.56 -11.10
CA ALA A 308 5.25 4.14 -10.75
C ALA A 308 5.18 5.67 -10.66
N ALA A 309 4.54 6.33 -11.63
CA ALA A 309 4.35 7.77 -11.67
C ALA A 309 3.47 8.29 -10.53
N GLU A 310 2.50 7.53 -10.05
CA GLU A 310 1.70 7.88 -8.87
C GLU A 310 2.56 7.92 -7.60
N ARG A 311 3.51 6.98 -7.47
CA ARG A 311 4.44 6.92 -6.33
C ARG A 311 5.54 7.98 -6.43
N HIS A 312 5.98 8.28 -7.65
CA HIS A 312 7.07 9.19 -7.94
C HIS A 312 6.64 10.18 -9.03
N PRO A 313 5.81 11.20 -8.70
CA PRO A 313 5.21 12.09 -9.68
C PRO A 313 6.22 12.88 -10.50
N GLY A 314 7.37 13.24 -9.91
CA GLY A 314 8.46 13.94 -10.59
C GLY A 314 9.34 13.04 -11.47
N GLY A 315 9.11 11.72 -11.47
CA GLY A 315 10.01 10.75 -12.07
C GLY A 315 11.36 10.68 -11.34
N GLY A 316 12.19 9.74 -11.79
CA GLY A 316 13.59 9.64 -11.40
C GLY A 316 14.47 10.48 -12.33
N SER A 317 15.42 9.83 -12.99
CA SER A 317 16.34 10.46 -13.94
C SER A 317 15.77 10.66 -15.35
N PHE A 318 14.58 10.12 -15.65
CA PHE A 318 14.01 10.20 -16.98
C PHE A 318 13.41 11.59 -17.22
N LYS A 319 13.98 12.32 -18.17
CA LYS A 319 13.46 13.61 -18.66
C LYS A 319 13.11 13.45 -20.13
N PRO A 320 11.82 13.41 -20.52
CA PRO A 320 11.44 13.20 -21.92
C PRO A 320 12.03 14.25 -22.86
N ASP A 321 12.15 15.50 -22.39
CA ASP A 321 12.72 16.60 -23.17
C ASP A 321 14.26 16.58 -23.24
N GLY A 322 14.91 15.87 -22.31
CA GLY A 322 16.37 15.88 -22.16
C GLY A 322 17.09 14.84 -23.01
N ASN A 323 16.42 13.77 -23.41
CA ASN A 323 17.01 12.69 -24.20
C ASN A 323 15.98 12.06 -25.17
N PRO A 324 15.89 12.54 -26.42
CA PRO A 324 14.90 12.05 -27.37
C PRO A 324 15.14 10.59 -27.77
N ALA A 325 16.38 10.08 -27.69
CA ALA A 325 16.68 8.68 -27.99
C ALA A 325 16.04 7.73 -26.97
N GLN A 326 16.15 8.06 -25.67
CA GLN A 326 15.47 7.31 -24.61
C GLN A 326 13.95 7.40 -24.71
N LEU A 327 13.42 8.54 -25.17
CA LEU A 327 11.99 8.70 -25.39
C LEU A 327 11.50 7.82 -26.55
N GLU A 328 12.25 7.68 -27.64
CA GLU A 328 11.88 6.77 -28.73
C GLU A 328 12.00 5.30 -28.32
N GLU A 329 13.05 4.92 -27.60
CA GLU A 329 13.18 3.57 -27.02
C GLU A 329 11.99 3.22 -26.11
N LEU A 330 11.53 4.19 -25.31
CA LEU A 330 10.34 4.05 -24.48
C LEU A 330 9.06 3.79 -25.28
N LYS A 331 8.89 4.51 -26.41
CA LYS A 331 7.73 4.32 -27.29
C LYS A 331 7.80 2.98 -28.01
N GLU A 332 9.00 2.54 -28.39
CA GLU A 332 9.21 1.23 -29.03
C GLU A 332 8.85 0.09 -28.07
N ALA A 333 9.30 0.15 -26.81
CA ALA A 333 8.92 -0.80 -25.78
C ALA A 333 7.39 -0.83 -25.54
N ALA A 334 6.74 0.34 -25.50
CA ALA A 334 5.29 0.43 -25.38
C ALA A 334 4.54 -0.23 -26.55
N ARG A 335 5.05 -0.08 -27.79
CA ARG A 335 4.47 -0.75 -28.96
C ARG A 335 4.68 -2.27 -28.92
N HIS A 336 5.86 -2.71 -28.50
CA HIS A 336 6.18 -4.14 -28.40
C HIS A 336 5.34 -4.83 -27.31
N ASP A 337 5.14 -4.20 -26.14
CA ASP A 337 4.22 -4.72 -25.12
C ASP A 337 2.77 -4.79 -25.63
N ALA A 338 2.31 -3.76 -26.35
CA ALA A 338 0.99 -3.78 -26.98
C ALA A 338 0.82 -4.92 -28.00
N GLU A 339 1.84 -5.18 -28.83
CA GLU A 339 1.83 -6.31 -29.77
C GLU A 339 1.78 -7.66 -29.04
N ARG A 340 2.56 -7.80 -27.96
CA ARG A 340 2.54 -8.98 -27.10
C ARG A 340 1.16 -9.21 -26.48
N LEU A 341 0.52 -8.15 -25.97
CA LEU A 341 -0.82 -8.21 -25.39
C LEU A 341 -1.88 -8.57 -26.45
N ARG A 342 -1.82 -7.98 -27.64
CA ARG A 342 -2.71 -8.35 -28.75
C ARG A 342 -2.57 -9.84 -29.09
N ALA A 343 -1.35 -10.35 -29.18
CA ALA A 343 -1.11 -11.78 -29.44
C ALA A 343 -1.66 -12.67 -28.31
N GLN A 344 -1.56 -12.25 -27.05
CA GLN A 344 -2.15 -12.95 -25.91
C GLN A 344 -3.69 -12.95 -26.00
N GLU A 345 -4.32 -11.82 -26.31
CA GLU A 345 -5.78 -11.74 -26.48
C GLU A 345 -6.29 -12.61 -27.63
N GLU A 346 -5.58 -12.63 -28.76
CA GLU A 346 -5.88 -13.53 -29.88
C GLU A 346 -5.75 -14.99 -29.47
N SER A 347 -4.68 -15.34 -28.73
CA SER A 347 -4.50 -16.70 -28.21
C SER A 347 -5.59 -17.10 -27.21
N ALA A 348 -6.03 -16.18 -26.36
CA ALA A 348 -7.10 -16.39 -25.39
C ALA A 348 -8.44 -16.60 -26.12
N LYS A 349 -8.76 -15.82 -27.15
CA LYS A 349 -9.95 -16.01 -28.00
C LYS A 349 -9.95 -17.38 -28.69
N VAL A 350 -8.79 -17.85 -29.17
CA VAL A 350 -8.66 -19.19 -29.76
C VAL A 350 -8.84 -20.29 -28.71
N GLN A 351 -8.30 -20.12 -27.51
CA GLN A 351 -8.49 -21.07 -26.41
C GLN A 351 -9.96 -21.12 -25.96
N GLU A 352 -10.61 -19.97 -25.81
CA GLU A 352 -12.03 -19.87 -25.46
C GLU A 352 -12.91 -20.52 -26.54
N ALA A 353 -12.62 -20.30 -27.82
CA ALA A 353 -13.33 -20.96 -28.92
C ALA A 353 -13.17 -22.50 -28.89
N LYS A 354 -11.96 -22.99 -28.61
CA LYS A 354 -11.69 -24.43 -28.45
C LYS A 354 -12.35 -25.02 -27.21
N GLU A 355 -12.42 -24.26 -26.11
CA GLU A 355 -13.12 -24.68 -24.90
C GLU A 355 -14.63 -24.76 -25.13
N LEU A 356 -15.19 -23.81 -25.89
CA LEU A 356 -16.59 -23.83 -26.28
C LEU A 356 -16.92 -25.05 -27.17
N GLU A 357 -16.01 -25.45 -28.05
CA GLU A 357 -16.14 -26.66 -28.87
C GLU A 357 -16.02 -27.96 -28.05
N ARG A 358 -15.20 -27.95 -26.98
CA ARG A 358 -15.04 -29.11 -26.08
C ARG A 358 -16.16 -29.24 -25.06
N ARG A 359 -16.98 -28.21 -24.85
CA ARG A 359 -18.09 -28.29 -23.91
C ARG A 359 -19.08 -29.35 -24.42
N PRO A 360 -19.30 -30.44 -23.67
CA PRO A 360 -20.30 -31.42 -24.07
C PRO A 360 -21.63 -30.70 -24.25
N PRO A 361 -22.43 -31.06 -25.27
CA PRO A 361 -23.71 -30.43 -25.50
C PRO A 361 -24.48 -30.49 -24.19
N SER A 362 -24.86 -29.32 -23.67
CA SER A 362 -25.64 -29.25 -22.43
C SER A 362 -26.82 -30.19 -22.57
N PRO A 363 -27.06 -31.11 -21.61
CA PRO A 363 -28.15 -32.06 -21.72
C PRO A 363 -29.42 -31.29 -22.05
N PRO A 364 -30.24 -31.79 -23.00
CA PRO A 364 -31.46 -31.09 -23.41
C PRO A 364 -32.19 -30.72 -22.13
N LYS A 365 -32.51 -29.43 -21.98
CA LYS A 365 -33.33 -28.95 -20.86
C LYS A 365 -34.61 -29.78 -20.91
N VAL A 366 -34.69 -30.78 -20.04
CA VAL A 366 -35.90 -31.55 -19.88
C VAL A 366 -36.86 -30.54 -19.28
N ASP A 367 -37.82 -30.10 -20.10
CA ASP A 367 -38.96 -29.32 -19.66
C ASP A 367 -39.71 -30.18 -18.65
N LYS A 368 -39.25 -30.15 -17.40
CA LYS A 368 -40.05 -30.57 -16.25
C LYS A 368 -41.16 -29.55 -16.19
N ALA A 369 -42.26 -29.89 -16.85
CA ALA A 369 -43.59 -29.41 -16.54
C ALA A 369 -43.80 -29.60 -15.03
N VAL A 370 -43.47 -28.57 -14.27
CA VAL A 370 -43.96 -28.39 -12.91
C VAL A 370 -45.41 -27.97 -13.11
N GLU A 371 -46.31 -28.92 -12.88
CA GLU A 371 -47.74 -28.67 -12.70
C GLU A 371 -47.88 -27.58 -11.62
N THR A 372 -48.11 -26.35 -12.06
CA THR A 372 -48.58 -25.26 -11.21
C THR A 372 -50.07 -25.45 -10.97
N GLU A 373 -50.42 -25.83 -9.74
CA GLU A 373 -51.75 -25.69 -9.18
C GLU A 373 -52.29 -24.25 -9.37
N PRO A 374 -53.59 -24.07 -9.67
CA PRO A 374 -54.17 -22.76 -9.95
C PRO A 374 -54.51 -22.03 -8.64
N LEU A 375 -53.55 -21.28 -8.08
CA LEU A 375 -53.89 -20.31 -7.04
C LEU A 375 -54.46 -19.04 -7.69
N THR A 376 -55.74 -18.84 -7.45
CA THR A 376 -56.54 -17.71 -7.90
C THR A 376 -56.23 -16.51 -6.99
N GLU A 377 -55.33 -15.62 -7.39
CA GLU A 377 -55.22 -14.33 -6.73
C GLU A 377 -54.86 -13.24 -7.75
N ALA A 378 -55.67 -12.19 -7.75
CA ALA A 378 -55.67 -11.13 -8.74
C ALA A 378 -54.33 -10.35 -8.77
N PRO A 379 -53.80 -10.02 -9.95
CA PRO A 379 -52.58 -9.23 -10.05
C PRO A 379 -52.85 -7.76 -9.72
N PRO A 380 -52.07 -7.11 -8.84
CA PRO A 380 -52.05 -5.66 -8.76
C PRO A 380 -51.38 -5.10 -10.03
N GLU A 381 -52.08 -4.16 -10.66
CA GLU A 381 -51.64 -3.38 -11.80
C GLU A 381 -50.41 -2.53 -11.43
N VAL A 382 -49.21 -3.06 -11.62
CA VAL A 382 -47.97 -2.29 -11.46
C VAL A 382 -47.62 -1.68 -12.81
N VAL A 383 -48.06 -0.43 -12.98
CA VAL A 383 -47.62 0.49 -14.04
C VAL A 383 -46.10 0.61 -13.98
N ARG A 384 -45.41 -0.11 -14.88
CA ARG A 384 -43.96 0.02 -15.10
C ARG A 384 -43.67 1.33 -15.85
N THR A 385 -43.54 2.42 -15.13
CA THR A 385 -42.84 3.61 -15.62
C THR A 385 -41.35 3.30 -15.71
N LEU A 386 -40.83 3.24 -16.93
CA LEU A 386 -39.40 3.23 -17.22
C LEU A 386 -38.81 4.59 -16.86
N THR A 387 -38.41 4.77 -15.59
CA THR A 387 -37.57 5.89 -15.19
C THR A 387 -36.11 5.54 -15.49
N THR A 388 -35.65 6.05 -16.63
CA THR A 388 -34.24 6.24 -16.97
C THR A 388 -33.55 7.00 -15.83
N THR A 389 -32.72 6.30 -15.06
CA THR A 389 -31.87 6.91 -14.03
C THR A 389 -30.81 7.79 -14.69
N PRO A 390 -30.79 9.11 -14.43
CA PRO A 390 -29.72 9.98 -14.92
C PRO A 390 -28.40 9.67 -14.19
N PRO A 391 -27.24 9.92 -14.84
CA PRO A 391 -25.94 9.68 -14.25
C PRO A 391 -25.74 10.54 -13.00
N LEU A 392 -25.42 9.89 -11.88
CA LEU A 392 -25.03 10.55 -10.63
C LEU A 392 -23.68 11.25 -10.83
N SER A 393 -23.72 12.54 -11.16
CA SER A 393 -22.57 13.43 -11.05
C SER A 393 -22.20 13.59 -9.57
N ARG A 394 -21.11 12.94 -9.15
CA ARG A 394 -20.46 13.21 -7.87
C ARG A 394 -19.85 14.61 -7.94
N THR A 395 -20.51 15.58 -7.34
CA THR A 395 -19.86 16.85 -6.96
C THR A 395 -19.06 16.58 -5.70
N GLU A 396 -17.74 16.43 -5.84
CA GLU A 396 -16.81 16.53 -4.71
C GLU A 396 -16.93 17.93 -4.12
N THR A 397 -17.61 18.05 -2.99
CA THR A 397 -17.46 19.22 -2.11
C THR A 397 -16.12 19.09 -1.41
N GLY A 398 -15.07 19.64 -2.02
CA GLY A 398 -13.79 19.89 -1.35
C GLY A 398 -14.00 20.95 -0.28
N ASP A 399 -14.28 20.52 0.95
CA ASP A 399 -14.28 21.36 2.13
C ASP A 399 -12.82 21.50 2.59
N SER A 400 -12.15 22.52 2.09
CA SER A 400 -10.78 22.87 2.45
C SER A 400 -10.77 23.44 3.87
N VAL A 401 -10.41 22.62 4.85
CA VAL A 401 -10.15 23.10 6.22
C VAL A 401 -8.80 23.80 6.23
N GLU A 402 -8.80 25.13 6.19
CA GLU A 402 -7.62 25.95 6.51
C GLU A 402 -7.30 25.79 8.00
N ILE A 403 -6.25 25.04 8.30
CA ILE A 403 -5.67 25.00 9.65
C ILE A 403 -4.80 26.26 9.79
N VAL A 404 -5.39 27.33 10.33
CA VAL A 404 -4.66 28.50 10.80
C VAL A 404 -3.95 28.11 12.10
N GLY A 405 -2.69 27.73 11.99
CA GLY A 405 -1.82 27.52 13.14
C GLY A 405 -1.25 28.85 13.62
N ASP A 406 -1.79 29.37 14.74
CA ASP A 406 -1.17 30.49 15.46
C ASP A 406 0.19 30.04 16.03
N VAL A 407 1.26 30.55 15.44
CA VAL A 407 2.62 30.42 15.98
C VAL A 407 2.77 31.46 17.09
N VAL A 408 2.52 31.03 18.33
CA VAL A 408 2.84 31.83 19.51
C VAL A 408 4.36 31.83 19.70
N GLY A 409 5.02 32.87 19.19
CA GLY A 409 6.42 33.14 19.45
C GLY A 409 6.65 33.38 20.93
N SER A 410 7.34 32.44 21.58
CA SER A 410 7.87 32.61 22.93
C SER A 410 9.14 33.46 22.84
N THR A 411 9.02 34.76 23.05
CA THR A 411 10.14 35.66 23.27
C THR A 411 10.78 35.34 24.62
N LEU A 412 11.93 34.69 24.57
CA LEU A 412 12.85 34.55 25.71
C LEU A 412 13.48 35.93 25.97
N LEU A 413 13.16 36.54 27.11
CA LEU A 413 13.89 37.69 27.64
C LEU A 413 15.21 37.18 28.25
N ALA A 414 16.32 37.77 27.82
CA ALA A 414 17.64 37.65 28.42
C ALA A 414 17.91 38.82 29.36
#